data_AF-A0AA42YVS3-F1
#
_entry.id   AF-A0AA42YVS3-F1
#
_cell.length_a   1.000
_cell.length_b   1.000
_cell.length_c   1.000
_cell.angle_alpha   90.00
_cell.angle_beta   90.00
_cell.angle_gamma   90.00
#
_symmetry.space_group_name_H-M   'P 1'
#
loop_
_entity.id
_entity.type
_entity.pdbx_description
1 polymer ?
#
loop_
_entity_poly.entity_id
_entity_poly.type
_entity_poly.pdbx_seq_one_letter_code
_entity_poly.pdbx_strand_id
1 'polypeptide(L)'
;MAKVDAAKVSIRPADEGDITAIQALFSECYGDRYSHPEFVSPPYLRKMIYSDNSLVLVAERDDGEIAATASVVIEVGAYADLIGEFGRLVVHPEMRGKQIGHRLMTERIRHVAPYLHIGFADNRVAHTRSQQISLAHGFAPIGFLPIHNGESVALFVRHFGEGLKLRCNHPRVAPQVYGLAQRALRSCGIEADAIVDEMSPPYGLDESFEIEEMSAKGYASLLRFERGRVRQPEIFGPARLHFGLRALESHNTSYLLARKDGHLVGAVGYAHDARLDHAVRIFELVCADEHPVRVLLKELMRRSREEWRVDYVEVDVNAHAPRMQKTLLEIGFVPVAYLPAAVFHHVERLDTVRMQRFYVPLRERDYCLIDEAKPVFEMVIRNLNTRAIQPQLVKLLPSTRLGHGLNREQVSRLSTLFETVSFADTETIVKTGERDARLYILLSGAARVFAGSPQEEVGSVSQGELLGEVSLLRKTPHTATAIADGPVEAAAVHHKDLNRLLEQRSDIGVVLFRNLATGLSNKLSRTDAFLSIKPWE
;
A
#
# COMPACT_ATOMS: atom_id res chain seq x y z
N MET A 1 26.13 17.65 -22.24
CA MET A 1 24.69 17.37 -22.51
C MET A 1 24.37 17.94 -23.88
N ALA A 2 24.04 17.08 -24.86
CA ALA A 2 23.61 17.55 -26.17
C ALA A 2 22.28 18.34 -26.01
N LYS A 3 22.18 19.52 -26.62
CA LYS A 3 20.94 20.27 -26.73
C LYS A 3 19.94 19.39 -27.48
N VAL A 4 19.03 18.76 -26.75
CA VAL A 4 17.90 18.03 -27.34
C VAL A 4 17.06 19.06 -28.08
N ASP A 5 16.93 18.88 -29.40
CA ASP A 5 16.19 19.78 -30.26
C ASP A 5 14.71 19.80 -29.85
N ALA A 6 14.25 20.94 -29.35
CA ALA A 6 12.87 21.08 -28.90
C ALA A 6 11.98 21.13 -30.14
N ALA A 7 11.11 20.12 -30.31
CA ALA A 7 10.13 20.14 -31.39
C ALA A 7 9.30 21.43 -31.32
N LYS A 8 9.15 22.11 -32.46
CA LYS A 8 8.16 23.16 -32.62
C LYS A 8 6.78 22.52 -32.55
N VAL A 9 6.14 22.72 -31.40
CA VAL A 9 4.73 22.37 -31.17
C VAL A 9 4.08 23.52 -30.41
N SER A 10 2.84 23.83 -30.76
CA SER A 10 1.95 24.71 -30.01
C SER A 10 1.17 23.89 -28.98
N ILE A 11 0.98 24.39 -27.76
CA ILE A 11 0.14 23.73 -26.76
C ILE A 11 -1.10 24.58 -26.53
N ARG A 12 -2.27 23.96 -26.65
CA ARG A 12 -3.57 24.60 -26.47
C ARG A 12 -4.58 23.65 -25.81
N PRO A 13 -5.67 24.18 -25.24
CA PRO A 13 -6.84 23.37 -24.90
C PRO A 13 -7.35 22.61 -26.12
N ALA A 14 -7.78 21.37 -25.88
CA ALA A 14 -8.40 20.54 -26.91
C ALA A 14 -9.81 21.02 -27.21
N ASP A 15 -10.24 20.86 -28.46
CA ASP A 15 -11.62 21.04 -28.89
C ASP A 15 -12.20 19.73 -29.45
N GLU A 16 -13.48 19.75 -29.84
CA GLU A 16 -14.17 18.55 -30.33
C GLU A 16 -13.55 17.95 -31.60
N GLY A 17 -12.88 18.77 -32.44
CA GLY A 17 -12.17 18.32 -33.63
C GLY A 17 -10.94 17.46 -33.31
N ASP A 18 -10.35 17.63 -32.12
CA ASP A 18 -9.15 16.88 -31.71
C ASP A 18 -9.47 15.45 -31.24
N ILE A 19 -10.74 15.11 -30.98
CA ILE A 19 -11.13 13.83 -30.36
C ILE A 19 -10.57 12.64 -31.15
N THR A 20 -10.75 12.63 -32.47
CA THR A 20 -10.27 11.53 -33.32
C THR A 20 -8.75 11.39 -33.28
N ALA A 21 -8.02 12.51 -33.26
CA ALA A 21 -6.56 12.51 -33.20
C ALA A 21 -6.04 12.03 -31.82
N ILE A 22 -6.71 12.45 -30.73
CA ILE A 22 -6.43 11.96 -29.38
C ILE A 22 -6.63 10.44 -29.33
N GLN A 23 -7.72 9.91 -29.88
CA GLN A 23 -7.95 8.48 -29.94
C GLN A 23 -6.86 7.73 -30.71
N ALA A 24 -6.49 8.23 -31.88
CA ALA A 24 -5.44 7.65 -32.70
C ALA A 24 -4.10 7.58 -31.93
N LEU A 25 -3.73 8.64 -31.19
CA LEU A 25 -2.51 8.65 -30.37
C LEU A 25 -2.48 7.55 -29.31
N PHE A 26 -3.60 7.31 -28.62
CA PHE A 26 -3.69 6.24 -27.63
C PHE A 26 -3.60 4.86 -28.28
N SER A 27 -4.31 4.65 -29.39
CA SER A 27 -4.25 3.41 -30.16
C SER A 27 -2.84 3.14 -30.69
N GLU A 28 -2.11 4.15 -31.12
CA GLU A 28 -0.74 3.98 -31.62
C GLU A 28 0.26 3.71 -30.49
N CYS A 29 0.11 4.38 -29.34
CA CYS A 29 1.04 4.22 -28.22
C CYS A 29 0.84 2.92 -27.45
N TYR A 30 -0.40 2.44 -27.34
CA TYR A 30 -0.76 1.32 -26.49
C TYR A 30 -1.39 0.16 -27.27
N GLY A 31 -2.06 0.41 -28.39
CA GLY A 31 -2.85 -0.58 -29.12
C GLY A 31 -3.92 -1.21 -28.23
N ASP A 32 -4.13 -2.52 -28.41
CA ASP A 32 -5.03 -3.32 -27.57
C ASP A 32 -4.54 -3.47 -26.12
N ARG A 33 -3.35 -2.94 -25.78
CA ARG A 33 -2.79 -2.98 -24.43
C ARG A 33 -3.22 -1.81 -23.56
N TYR A 34 -4.00 -0.86 -24.09
CA TYR A 34 -4.55 0.20 -23.26
C TYR A 34 -5.64 -0.37 -22.35
N SER A 35 -5.43 -0.28 -21.05
CA SER A 35 -6.30 -0.92 -20.06
C SER A 35 -7.69 -0.28 -19.97
N HIS A 36 -7.92 0.91 -20.56
CA HIS A 36 -9.15 1.71 -20.40
C HIS A 36 -9.66 2.39 -21.69
N PRO A 37 -10.01 1.65 -22.76
CA PRO A 37 -10.51 2.23 -24.00
C PRO A 37 -11.72 3.17 -23.81
N GLU A 38 -12.50 3.00 -22.73
CA GLU A 38 -13.61 3.87 -22.35
C GLU A 38 -13.17 5.31 -22.04
N PHE A 39 -11.98 5.51 -21.44
CA PHE A 39 -11.44 6.83 -21.12
C PHE A 39 -10.89 7.60 -22.31
N VAL A 40 -10.91 6.97 -23.48
CA VAL A 40 -10.61 7.59 -24.77
C VAL A 40 -11.79 7.43 -25.73
N SER A 41 -12.98 7.04 -25.25
CA SER A 41 -14.16 7.01 -26.09
C SER A 41 -14.61 8.42 -26.49
N PRO A 42 -15.21 8.63 -27.68
CA PRO A 42 -15.64 9.97 -28.10
C PRO A 42 -16.64 10.63 -27.12
N PRO A 43 -17.64 9.91 -26.55
CA PRO A 43 -18.52 10.49 -25.55
C PRO A 43 -17.79 10.95 -24.29
N TYR A 44 -16.79 10.18 -23.84
CA TYR A 44 -16.01 10.51 -22.64
C TYR A 44 -15.11 11.71 -22.87
N LEU A 45 -14.35 11.72 -23.98
CA LEU A 45 -13.47 12.84 -24.33
C LEU A 45 -14.28 14.12 -24.58
N ARG A 46 -15.43 14.03 -25.26
CA ARG A 46 -16.35 15.17 -25.43
C ARG A 46 -16.80 15.71 -24.06
N LYS A 47 -17.20 14.83 -23.14
CA LYS A 47 -17.59 15.24 -21.78
C LYS A 47 -16.44 15.94 -21.06
N MET A 48 -15.21 15.44 -21.17
CA MET A 48 -14.05 16.09 -20.56
C MET A 48 -13.74 17.47 -21.17
N ILE A 49 -13.74 17.56 -22.50
CA ILE A 49 -13.42 18.81 -23.22
C ILE A 49 -14.37 19.94 -22.84
N TYR A 50 -15.66 19.65 -22.68
CA TYR A 50 -16.67 20.64 -22.33
C TYR A 50 -16.94 20.76 -20.82
N SER A 51 -16.23 20.03 -19.96
CA SER A 51 -16.44 20.10 -18.51
C SER A 51 -15.51 21.10 -17.86
N ASP A 52 -16.08 21.97 -17.02
CA ASP A 52 -15.29 22.88 -16.15
C ASP A 52 -14.43 22.12 -15.12
N ASN A 53 -14.72 20.84 -14.91
CA ASN A 53 -14.04 19.97 -13.94
C ASN A 53 -12.93 19.13 -14.59
N SER A 54 -12.53 19.45 -15.82
CA SER A 54 -11.34 18.87 -16.43
C SER A 54 -10.63 19.81 -17.38
N LEU A 55 -9.33 19.61 -17.52
CA LEU A 55 -8.50 20.27 -18.51
C LEU A 55 -7.95 19.22 -19.46
N VAL A 56 -8.18 19.37 -20.76
CA VAL A 56 -7.57 18.54 -21.81
C VAL A 56 -6.69 19.45 -22.66
N LEU A 57 -5.40 19.13 -22.75
CA LEU A 57 -4.44 19.84 -23.59
C LEU A 57 -3.95 18.93 -24.72
N VAL A 58 -3.70 19.55 -25.87
CA VAL A 58 -3.04 18.93 -27.01
C VAL A 58 -1.76 19.69 -27.36
N ALA A 59 -0.76 18.97 -27.87
CA ALA A 59 0.40 19.56 -28.51
C ALA A 59 0.29 19.36 -30.02
N GLU A 60 0.09 20.46 -30.74
CA GLU A 60 -0.12 20.49 -32.19
C GLU A 60 1.19 20.89 -32.90
N ARG A 61 1.51 20.20 -33.99
CA ARG A 61 2.66 20.48 -34.86
C ARG A 61 2.33 21.61 -35.85
N ASP A 62 3.35 22.15 -36.51
CA ASP A 62 3.18 23.21 -37.52
C ASP A 62 2.33 22.76 -38.73
N ASP A 63 2.19 21.44 -38.97
CA ASP A 63 1.37 20.82 -40.01
C ASP A 63 -0.09 20.54 -39.56
N GLY A 64 -0.46 20.89 -38.33
CA GLY A 64 -1.79 20.69 -37.76
C GLY A 64 -2.00 19.32 -37.12
N GLU A 65 -1.00 18.41 -37.16
CA GLU A 65 -1.13 17.11 -36.52
C GLU A 65 -0.95 17.18 -35.00
N ILE A 66 -1.78 16.44 -34.26
CA ILE A 66 -1.67 16.33 -32.81
C ILE A 66 -0.56 15.33 -32.46
N ALA A 67 0.55 15.82 -31.92
CA ALA A 67 1.71 15.01 -31.53
C ALA A 67 1.63 14.45 -30.11
N ALA A 68 0.82 15.05 -29.24
CA ALA A 68 0.67 14.63 -27.86
C ALA A 68 -0.63 15.16 -27.23
N THR A 69 -1.05 14.52 -26.15
CA THR A 69 -2.20 14.94 -25.33
C THR A 69 -1.89 14.70 -23.86
N ALA A 70 -2.54 15.47 -22.99
CA ALA A 70 -2.50 15.28 -21.55
C ALA A 70 -3.73 15.90 -20.89
N SER A 71 -4.17 15.36 -19.76
CA SER A 71 -5.30 15.95 -19.03
C SER A 71 -5.08 16.08 -17.53
N VAL A 72 -5.97 16.86 -16.91
CA VAL A 72 -6.19 16.93 -15.46
C VAL A 72 -7.68 16.78 -15.21
N VAL A 73 -8.08 15.87 -14.33
CA VAL A 73 -9.44 15.82 -13.77
C VAL A 73 -9.43 16.57 -12.45
N ILE A 74 -10.28 17.58 -12.27
CA ILE A 74 -10.24 18.55 -11.15
C ILE A 74 -11.25 18.19 -10.03
N GLU A 75 -12.13 17.23 -10.27
CA GLU A 75 -13.11 16.74 -9.28
C GLU A 75 -12.86 15.25 -9.01
N VAL A 76 -11.87 14.97 -8.18
CA VAL A 76 -11.43 13.59 -7.87
C VAL A 76 -12.03 13.08 -6.56
N GLY A 77 -12.24 13.95 -5.57
CA GLY A 77 -12.82 13.58 -4.29
C GLY A 77 -14.32 13.87 -4.18
N ALA A 78 -14.87 13.65 -2.98
CA ALA A 78 -16.29 13.84 -2.67
C ALA A 78 -16.69 15.29 -2.37
N TYR A 79 -15.76 16.22 -2.43
CA TYR A 79 -16.06 17.64 -2.31
C TYR A 79 -15.39 18.32 -3.50
N ALA A 80 -15.75 19.57 -3.79
CA ALA A 80 -14.86 20.47 -4.53
C ALA A 80 -13.61 20.73 -3.64
N ASP A 81 -12.85 19.69 -3.34
CA ASP A 81 -11.79 19.61 -2.34
C ASP A 81 -10.46 20.14 -2.86
N LEU A 82 -10.44 20.69 -4.08
CA LEU A 82 -9.29 21.31 -4.70
C LEU A 82 -8.20 20.27 -4.96
N ILE A 83 -8.61 19.10 -5.46
CA ILE A 83 -7.74 17.96 -5.76
C ILE A 83 -7.84 17.63 -7.24
N GLY A 84 -6.69 17.52 -7.92
CA GLY A 84 -6.64 17.13 -9.33
C GLY A 84 -5.87 15.84 -9.59
N GLU A 85 -6.35 15.02 -10.53
CA GLU A 85 -5.64 13.84 -11.04
C GLU A 85 -5.00 14.19 -12.39
N PHE A 86 -3.68 14.13 -12.46
CA PHE A 86 -2.89 14.37 -13.65
C PHE A 86 -2.69 13.05 -14.38
N GLY A 87 -3.38 12.88 -15.50
CA GLY A 87 -3.41 11.63 -16.24
C GLY A 87 -3.25 11.82 -17.75
N ARG A 88 -3.45 10.71 -18.47
CA ARG A 88 -3.62 10.67 -19.94
C ARG A 88 -2.52 11.38 -20.73
N LEU A 89 -1.30 11.44 -20.18
CA LEU A 89 -0.13 12.03 -20.85
C LEU A 89 0.42 11.02 -21.87
N VAL A 90 0.23 11.32 -23.15
CA VAL A 90 0.69 10.48 -24.27
C VAL A 90 1.43 11.35 -25.27
N VAL A 91 2.58 10.86 -25.72
CA VAL A 91 3.39 11.51 -26.77
C VAL A 91 3.63 10.49 -27.87
N HIS A 92 3.30 10.87 -29.11
CA HIS A 92 3.52 10.08 -30.31
C HIS A 92 4.93 9.48 -30.33
N PRO A 93 5.12 8.19 -30.69
CA PRO A 93 6.42 7.51 -30.58
C PRO A 93 7.60 8.27 -31.20
N GLU A 94 7.42 8.81 -32.40
CA GLU A 94 8.45 9.57 -33.15
C GLU A 94 8.77 10.95 -32.55
N MET A 95 7.90 11.44 -31.67
CA MET A 95 8.03 12.74 -31.01
C MET A 95 8.55 12.64 -29.58
N ARG A 96 8.78 11.41 -29.09
CA ARG A 96 9.40 11.15 -27.79
C ARG A 96 10.83 11.67 -27.74
N GLY A 97 11.28 12.02 -26.54
CA GLY A 97 12.60 12.63 -26.33
C GLY A 97 12.66 14.11 -26.65
N LYS A 98 11.69 14.70 -27.38
CA LYS A 98 11.69 16.12 -27.78
C LYS A 98 11.09 17.08 -26.74
N GLN A 99 11.14 16.72 -25.46
CA GLN A 99 10.65 17.51 -24.30
C GLN A 99 9.14 17.86 -24.28
N ILE A 100 8.32 17.35 -25.21
CA ILE A 100 6.88 17.65 -25.30
C ILE A 100 6.13 17.27 -24.02
N GLY A 101 6.43 16.11 -23.44
CA GLY A 101 5.80 15.67 -22.19
C GLY A 101 6.08 16.59 -21.00
N HIS A 102 7.30 17.15 -20.92
CA HIS A 102 7.63 18.15 -19.90
C HIS A 102 6.86 19.45 -20.13
N ARG A 103 6.77 19.91 -21.38
CA ARG A 103 6.01 21.11 -21.73
C ARG A 103 4.52 20.96 -21.40
N LEU A 104 3.91 19.83 -21.75
CA LEU A 104 2.51 19.54 -21.38
C LEU A 104 2.30 19.48 -19.86
N MET A 105 3.24 18.90 -19.10
CA MET A 105 3.16 18.92 -17.64
C MET A 105 3.24 20.34 -17.08
N THR A 106 4.18 21.16 -17.58
CA THR A 106 4.31 22.58 -17.20
C THR A 106 3.03 23.36 -17.47
N GLU A 107 2.44 23.18 -18.66
CA GLU A 107 1.19 23.87 -19.02
C GLU A 107 0.00 23.42 -18.18
N ARG A 108 -0.15 22.10 -17.92
CA ARG A 108 -1.19 21.59 -17.02
C ARG A 108 -1.07 22.21 -15.63
N ILE A 109 0.13 22.21 -15.05
CA ILE A 109 0.40 22.82 -13.74
C ILE A 109 0.05 24.30 -13.75
N ARG A 110 0.45 25.07 -14.78
CA ARG A 110 0.16 26.51 -14.86
C ARG A 110 -1.35 26.79 -14.81
N HIS A 111 -2.15 25.99 -15.51
CA HIS A 111 -3.60 26.19 -15.57
C HIS A 111 -4.30 25.85 -14.25
N VAL A 112 -3.85 24.79 -13.55
CA VAL A 112 -4.57 24.29 -12.37
C VAL A 112 -3.99 24.74 -11.03
N ALA A 113 -2.74 25.20 -10.99
CA ALA A 113 -2.08 25.64 -9.75
C ALA A 113 -2.83 26.75 -8.97
N PRO A 114 -3.55 27.69 -9.60
CA PRO A 114 -4.36 28.66 -8.85
C PRO A 114 -5.55 28.06 -8.10
N TYR A 115 -6.02 26.87 -8.51
CA TYR A 115 -7.28 26.29 -8.04
C TYR A 115 -7.07 25.04 -7.17
N LEU A 116 -6.00 24.29 -7.42
CA LEU A 116 -5.71 23.08 -6.66
C LEU A 116 -4.94 23.38 -5.39
N HIS A 117 -5.17 22.54 -4.39
CA HIS A 117 -4.28 22.36 -3.25
C HIS A 117 -3.42 21.11 -3.40
N ILE A 118 -3.90 20.10 -4.13
CA ILE A 118 -3.21 18.82 -4.31
C ILE A 118 -3.38 18.31 -5.74
N GLY A 119 -2.32 17.73 -6.30
CA GLY A 119 -2.33 16.99 -7.55
C GLY A 119 -1.78 15.59 -7.36
N PHE A 120 -2.48 14.58 -7.88
CA PHE A 120 -2.03 13.20 -7.95
C PHE A 120 -1.58 12.83 -9.36
N ALA A 121 -0.60 11.93 -9.45
CA ALA A 121 -0.19 11.35 -10.72
C ALA A 121 0.08 9.85 -10.55
N ASP A 122 -0.70 9.03 -11.24
CA ASP A 122 -0.50 7.59 -11.33
C ASP A 122 0.52 7.28 -12.40
N ASN A 123 1.75 7.00 -11.98
CA ASN A 123 2.85 6.76 -12.89
C ASN A 123 2.98 5.26 -13.15
N ARG A 124 2.77 4.85 -14.41
CA ARG A 124 3.01 3.47 -14.85
C ARG A 124 4.43 3.03 -14.47
N VAL A 125 4.57 1.77 -14.03
CA VAL A 125 5.87 1.15 -13.67
C VAL A 125 6.42 0.22 -14.76
N ALA A 126 5.81 0.20 -15.94
CA ALA A 126 6.36 -0.46 -17.13
C ALA A 126 7.52 0.34 -17.76
N HIS A 127 7.72 1.60 -17.34
CA HIS A 127 8.81 2.47 -17.76
C HIS A 127 9.05 3.58 -16.72
N THR A 128 10.23 4.22 -16.74
CA THR A 128 10.55 5.33 -15.83
C THR A 128 10.14 6.71 -16.34
N ARG A 129 9.71 6.86 -17.60
CA ARG A 129 9.52 8.16 -18.27
C ARG A 129 8.48 9.06 -17.59
N SER A 130 7.30 8.55 -17.27
CA SER A 130 6.25 9.31 -16.57
C SER A 130 6.71 9.72 -15.17
N GLN A 131 7.38 8.81 -14.46
CA GLN A 131 7.94 9.06 -13.13
C GLN A 131 8.97 10.20 -13.17
N GLN A 132 9.87 10.20 -14.16
CA GLN A 132 10.86 11.26 -14.37
C GLN A 132 10.20 12.61 -14.68
N ILE A 133 9.16 12.64 -15.52
CA ILE A 133 8.40 13.86 -15.81
C ILE A 133 7.74 14.37 -14.54
N SER A 134 7.04 13.51 -13.79
CA SER A 134 6.39 13.86 -12.53
C SER A 134 7.39 14.44 -11.52
N LEU A 135 8.50 13.74 -11.29
CA LEU A 135 9.55 14.16 -10.36
C LEU A 135 10.16 15.52 -10.76
N ALA A 136 10.48 15.72 -12.05
CA ALA A 136 11.03 16.97 -12.55
C ALA A 136 10.08 18.18 -12.37
N HIS A 137 8.78 17.92 -12.20
CA HIS A 137 7.77 18.94 -11.93
C HIS A 137 7.29 18.90 -10.48
N GLY A 138 8.12 18.42 -9.55
CA GLY A 138 7.90 18.48 -8.10
C GLY A 138 6.74 17.64 -7.60
N PHE A 139 6.37 16.57 -8.31
CA PHE A 139 5.58 15.50 -7.75
C PHE A 139 6.50 14.51 -7.03
N ALA A 140 6.13 14.08 -5.83
CA ALA A 140 6.92 13.22 -4.97
C ALA A 140 6.29 11.82 -4.86
N PRO A 141 7.09 10.72 -4.86
CA PRO A 141 6.57 9.37 -4.67
C PRO A 141 6.08 9.16 -3.24
N ILE A 142 4.85 8.70 -3.11
CA ILE A 142 4.16 8.50 -1.81
C ILE A 142 3.48 7.15 -1.67
N GLY A 143 3.39 6.38 -2.75
CA GLY A 143 2.82 5.03 -2.70
C GLY A 143 3.21 4.18 -3.89
N PHE A 144 2.96 2.89 -3.75
CA PHE A 144 2.96 1.93 -4.83
C PHE A 144 1.67 1.14 -4.75
N LEU A 145 0.88 1.16 -5.82
CA LEU A 145 -0.38 0.45 -5.93
C LEU A 145 -0.13 -0.80 -6.79
N PRO A 146 -0.10 -2.01 -6.20
CA PRO A 146 0.15 -3.23 -6.95
C PRO A 146 -0.88 -3.50 -8.04
N ILE A 147 -2.15 -3.18 -7.75
CA ILE A 147 -3.26 -3.22 -8.69
C ILE A 147 -4.05 -1.92 -8.50
N HIS A 148 -4.16 -1.15 -9.58
CA HIS A 148 -5.00 0.03 -9.68
C HIS A 148 -5.39 0.19 -11.15
N ASN A 149 -6.69 0.07 -11.44
CA ASN A 149 -7.22 0.06 -12.79
C ASN A 149 -6.48 -0.99 -13.67
N GLY A 150 -6.39 -2.23 -13.16
CA GLY A 150 -5.79 -3.38 -13.85
C GLY A 150 -4.25 -3.38 -13.97
N GLU A 151 -3.54 -2.37 -13.47
CA GLU A 151 -2.08 -2.29 -13.58
C GLU A 151 -1.40 -1.85 -12.27
N SER A 152 -0.08 -2.04 -12.21
CA SER A 152 0.73 -1.50 -11.12
C SER A 152 1.13 -0.06 -11.42
N VAL A 153 1.03 0.82 -10.42
CA VAL A 153 1.42 2.23 -10.56
C VAL A 153 2.19 2.73 -9.34
N ALA A 154 3.12 3.65 -9.56
CA ALA A 154 3.74 4.43 -8.52
C ALA A 154 2.94 5.74 -8.36
N LEU A 155 2.36 5.93 -7.18
CA LEU A 155 1.53 7.10 -6.89
C LEU A 155 2.43 8.25 -6.46
N PHE A 156 2.27 9.39 -7.12
CA PHE A 156 2.99 10.61 -6.81
C PHE A 156 2.02 11.74 -6.46
N VAL A 157 2.46 12.65 -5.60
CA VAL A 157 1.67 13.82 -5.19
C VAL A 157 2.46 15.12 -5.31
N ARG A 158 1.78 16.20 -5.66
CA ARG A 158 2.29 17.57 -5.57
C ARG A 158 1.30 18.43 -4.79
N HIS A 159 1.80 19.26 -3.89
CA HIS A 159 0.99 20.25 -3.19
C HIS A 159 1.10 21.62 -3.87
N PHE A 160 0.00 22.37 -3.81
CA PHE A 160 -0.17 23.68 -4.44
C PHE A 160 -0.71 24.68 -3.43
N GLY A 161 -0.41 25.97 -3.67
CA GLY A 161 -0.88 27.08 -2.86
C GLY A 161 -0.70 26.84 -1.36
N GLU A 162 -1.78 27.03 -0.62
CA GLU A 162 -1.82 26.98 0.84
C GLU A 162 -2.23 25.59 1.37
N GLY A 163 -2.32 24.58 0.51
CA GLY A 163 -2.84 23.25 0.87
C GLY A 163 -2.15 22.62 2.07
N LEU A 164 -0.81 22.77 2.18
CA LEU A 164 -0.04 22.26 3.31
C LEU A 164 -0.18 23.09 4.59
N LYS A 165 -0.50 24.38 4.51
CA LYS A 165 -0.71 25.20 5.71
C LYS A 165 -2.00 24.81 6.45
N LEU A 166 -2.93 24.20 5.74
CA LEU A 166 -4.17 23.66 6.29
C LEU A 166 -4.01 22.23 6.82
N ARG A 167 -2.83 21.60 6.68
CA ARG A 167 -2.64 20.20 7.10
C ARG A 167 -2.81 20.06 8.62
N CYS A 168 -3.62 19.09 9.03
CA CYS A 168 -3.69 18.64 10.42
C CYS A 168 -2.42 17.83 10.73
N ASN A 169 -1.55 18.37 11.57
CA ASN A 169 -0.25 17.77 11.90
C ASN A 169 -0.38 16.65 12.95
N HIS A 170 0.70 15.89 13.14
CA HIS A 170 0.81 14.82 14.13
C HIS A 170 -0.22 13.67 13.97
N PRO A 171 -0.32 13.07 12.78
CA PRO A 171 -1.21 11.93 12.54
C PRO A 171 -0.85 10.74 13.43
N ARG A 172 -1.86 10.05 13.96
CA ARG A 172 -1.67 8.90 14.88
C ARG A 172 -1.90 7.59 14.13
N VAL A 173 -0.80 6.97 13.70
CA VAL A 173 -0.82 5.85 12.76
C VAL A 173 -0.54 4.51 13.42
N ALA A 174 -1.11 3.44 12.87
CA ALA A 174 -0.77 2.07 13.26
C ALA A 174 0.72 1.78 12.99
N PRO A 175 1.37 0.88 13.75
CA PRO A 175 2.80 0.63 13.60
C PRO A 175 3.23 0.20 12.19
N GLN A 176 2.38 -0.54 11.48
CA GLN A 176 2.60 -1.01 10.11
C GLN A 176 2.52 0.11 9.06
N VAL A 177 1.89 1.23 9.40
CA VAL A 177 1.75 2.42 8.53
C VAL A 177 2.93 3.37 8.72
N TYR A 178 3.52 3.40 9.92
CA TYR A 178 4.51 4.40 10.33
C TYR A 178 5.68 4.57 9.36
N GLY A 179 6.30 3.47 8.89
CA GLY A 179 7.42 3.54 7.96
C GLY A 179 7.06 4.21 6.64
N LEU A 180 5.89 3.87 6.09
CA LEU A 180 5.37 4.44 4.85
C LEU A 180 5.02 5.92 5.04
N ALA A 181 4.39 6.28 6.15
CA ALA A 181 4.05 7.67 6.49
C ALA A 181 5.31 8.55 6.58
N GLN A 182 6.32 8.10 7.34
CA GLN A 182 7.60 8.81 7.48
C GLN A 182 8.28 9.02 6.12
N ARG A 183 8.26 8.02 5.25
CA ARG A 183 8.85 8.13 3.91
C ARG A 183 8.06 9.10 3.03
N ALA A 184 6.75 8.97 2.95
CA ALA A 184 5.89 9.82 2.12
C ALA A 184 5.97 11.30 2.52
N LEU A 185 5.94 11.61 3.82
CA LEU A 185 6.09 12.98 4.34
C LEU A 185 7.43 13.59 3.90
N ARG A 186 8.54 12.84 4.09
CA ARG A 186 9.88 13.30 3.67
C ARG A 186 10.01 13.46 2.16
N SER A 187 9.41 12.55 1.37
CA SER A 187 9.38 12.69 -0.09
C SER A 187 8.72 14.00 -0.51
N CYS A 188 7.69 14.44 0.20
CA CYS A 188 6.99 15.71 -0.05
C CYS A 188 7.68 16.95 0.55
N GLY A 189 8.84 16.79 1.22
CA GLY A 189 9.50 17.88 1.93
C GLY A 189 8.79 18.32 3.22
N ILE A 190 7.94 17.47 3.78
CA ILE A 190 7.18 17.72 5.02
C ILE A 190 7.96 17.12 6.19
N GLU A 191 7.93 17.79 7.35
CA GLU A 191 8.46 17.23 8.59
C GLU A 191 7.78 15.89 8.90
N ALA A 192 8.57 14.89 9.25
CA ALA A 192 8.08 13.54 9.47
C ALA A 192 7.51 13.40 10.89
N ASP A 193 6.31 13.94 11.08
CA ASP A 193 5.66 14.20 12.37
C ASP A 193 4.65 13.13 12.83
N ALA A 194 4.51 12.03 12.07
CA ALA A 194 3.59 10.95 12.41
C ALA A 194 3.94 10.30 13.77
N ILE A 195 2.92 10.00 14.56
CA ILE A 195 3.03 9.38 15.88
C ILE A 195 2.54 7.93 15.80
N VAL A 196 3.32 6.98 16.31
CA VAL A 196 2.90 5.58 16.39
C VAL A 196 1.88 5.41 17.51
N ASP A 197 0.70 4.88 17.18
CA ASP A 197 -0.28 4.42 18.17
C ASP A 197 -0.16 2.90 18.36
N GLU A 198 0.41 2.47 19.49
CA GLU A 198 0.45 1.05 19.85
C GLU A 198 -0.76 0.63 20.70
N MET A 199 -1.36 1.55 21.45
CA MET A 199 -2.31 1.24 22.52
C MET A 199 -3.76 1.05 22.07
N SER A 200 -4.22 1.77 21.04
CA SER A 200 -5.63 1.74 20.66
C SER A 200 -6.01 0.36 20.11
N PRO A 201 -7.08 -0.28 20.59
CA PRO A 201 -7.49 -1.58 20.08
C PRO A 201 -8.24 -1.43 18.73
N PRO A 202 -8.21 -2.46 17.87
CA PRO A 202 -9.14 -2.52 16.74
C PRO A 202 -10.59 -2.56 17.24
N TYR A 203 -11.54 -2.19 16.38
CA TYR A 203 -12.96 -2.35 16.66
C TYR A 203 -13.33 -3.81 16.99
N GLY A 204 -14.23 -3.98 17.96
CA GLY A 204 -14.73 -5.29 18.39
C GLY A 204 -15.58 -5.95 17.31
N LEU A 205 -15.70 -7.28 17.38
CA LEU A 205 -16.61 -8.05 16.52
C LEU A 205 -17.86 -8.41 17.31
N ASP A 206 -19.01 -7.95 16.85
CA ASP A 206 -20.33 -8.36 17.30
C ASP A 206 -21.10 -8.87 16.08
N GLU A 207 -21.48 -10.15 16.10
CA GLU A 207 -22.18 -10.83 15.00
C GLU A 207 -23.70 -10.87 15.21
N SER A 208 -24.23 -10.14 16.20
CA SER A 208 -25.67 -10.05 16.48
C SER A 208 -26.46 -9.18 15.49
N PHE A 209 -25.82 -8.63 14.46
CA PHE A 209 -26.44 -7.75 13.48
C PHE A 209 -26.89 -8.49 12.23
N GLU A 210 -28.07 -8.13 11.74
CA GLU A 210 -28.56 -8.53 10.42
C GLU A 210 -27.98 -7.58 9.36
N ILE A 211 -27.34 -8.12 8.32
CA ILE A 211 -26.75 -7.31 7.23
C ILE A 211 -27.56 -7.47 5.95
N GLU A 212 -28.03 -6.37 5.39
CA GLU A 212 -28.78 -6.32 4.13
C GLU A 212 -28.19 -5.29 3.16
N GLU A 213 -28.50 -5.39 1.87
CA GLU A 213 -28.15 -4.35 0.90
C GLU A 213 -29.18 -3.22 0.93
N MET A 214 -28.72 -1.98 0.75
CA MET A 214 -29.58 -0.80 0.86
C MET A 214 -30.63 -0.76 -0.24
N SER A 215 -31.87 -0.50 0.17
CA SER A 215 -32.99 -0.12 -0.70
C SER A 215 -33.37 1.35 -0.50
N ALA A 216 -34.21 1.89 -1.38
CA ALA A 216 -34.73 3.25 -1.28
C ALA A 216 -35.40 3.55 0.09
N LYS A 217 -35.97 2.53 0.75
CA LYS A 217 -36.66 2.65 2.04
C LYS A 217 -35.71 2.90 3.23
N GLY A 218 -34.41 2.61 3.09
CA GLY A 218 -33.39 2.79 4.13
C GLY A 218 -32.61 4.12 4.06
N TYR A 219 -32.64 4.77 2.89
CA TYR A 219 -31.85 5.96 2.58
C TYR A 219 -32.08 7.12 3.57
N ALA A 220 -33.33 7.49 3.79
CA ALA A 220 -33.69 8.63 4.65
C ALA A 220 -33.32 8.41 6.12
N SER A 221 -33.38 7.18 6.61
CA SER A 221 -32.98 6.82 7.98
C SER A 221 -31.46 6.93 8.15
N LEU A 222 -30.69 6.48 7.16
CA LEU A 222 -29.24 6.53 7.20
C LEU A 222 -28.70 7.96 7.17
N LEU A 223 -29.40 8.89 6.50
CA LEU A 223 -29.07 10.32 6.51
C LEU A 223 -29.12 10.97 7.91
N ARG A 224 -29.73 10.33 8.91
CA ARG A 224 -29.77 10.83 10.29
C ARG A 224 -28.49 10.54 11.08
N PHE A 225 -27.67 9.62 10.61
CA PHE A 225 -26.42 9.28 11.30
C PHE A 225 -25.30 10.25 10.94
N GLU A 226 -24.65 10.75 11.98
CA GLU A 226 -23.55 11.72 11.86
C GLU A 226 -22.18 11.05 12.02
N ARG A 227 -22.03 10.03 12.86
CA ARG A 227 -20.73 9.38 13.08
C ARG A 227 -20.25 8.67 11.82
N GLY A 228 -18.99 8.88 11.48
CA GLY A 228 -18.31 8.34 10.31
C GLY A 228 -18.52 9.16 9.02
N ARG A 229 -19.53 10.05 8.99
CA ARG A 229 -19.82 10.95 7.87
C ARG A 229 -19.57 12.43 8.17
N VAL A 230 -20.15 12.92 9.27
CA VAL A 230 -20.08 14.32 9.73
C VAL A 230 -19.15 14.43 10.92
N ARG A 231 -19.27 13.51 11.89
CA ARG A 231 -18.42 13.46 13.08
C ARG A 231 -17.47 12.27 13.00
N GLN A 232 -16.20 12.49 13.31
CA GLN A 232 -15.18 11.44 13.35
C GLN A 232 -15.17 10.58 12.07
N PRO A 233 -14.99 11.18 10.88
CA PRO A 233 -14.87 10.38 9.66
C PRO A 233 -13.57 9.58 9.67
N GLU A 234 -13.70 8.28 9.45
CA GLU A 234 -12.56 7.35 9.44
C GLU A 234 -12.25 6.82 8.04
N ILE A 235 -13.23 6.86 7.13
CA ILE A 235 -13.11 6.39 5.75
C ILE A 235 -13.50 7.52 4.80
N PHE A 236 -12.74 7.66 3.72
CA PHE A 236 -12.96 8.64 2.68
C PHE A 236 -13.05 7.99 1.31
N GLY A 237 -13.73 8.68 0.40
CA GLY A 237 -13.84 8.30 -1.00
C GLY A 237 -14.68 9.33 -1.76
N PRO A 238 -14.89 9.14 -3.07
CA PRO A 238 -15.44 10.16 -3.95
C PRO A 238 -16.98 10.26 -3.92
N ALA A 239 -17.67 9.33 -3.26
CA ALA A 239 -19.13 9.35 -3.12
C ALA A 239 -19.56 9.64 -1.68
N ARG A 240 -20.79 10.17 -1.53
CA ARG A 240 -21.40 10.46 -0.23
C ARG A 240 -22.88 10.16 -0.25
N LEU A 241 -23.41 9.70 0.88
CA LEU A 241 -24.84 9.40 1.02
C LEU A 241 -25.73 10.60 0.66
N HIS A 242 -25.31 11.81 1.00
CA HIS A 242 -26.12 13.02 0.80
C HIS A 242 -26.19 13.49 -0.66
N PHE A 243 -25.46 12.86 -1.59
CA PHE A 243 -25.59 13.13 -3.03
C PHE A 243 -26.90 12.60 -3.63
N GLY A 244 -27.57 11.68 -2.94
CA GLY A 244 -28.84 11.09 -3.38
C GLY A 244 -28.67 9.76 -4.10
N LEU A 245 -29.74 8.96 -4.07
CA LEU A 245 -29.78 7.59 -4.63
C LEU A 245 -29.38 7.53 -6.10
N ARG A 246 -29.90 8.42 -6.95
CA ARG A 246 -29.55 8.43 -8.39
C ARG A 246 -28.08 8.73 -8.66
N ALA A 247 -27.49 9.65 -7.90
CA ALA A 247 -26.08 9.97 -8.02
C ALA A 247 -25.23 8.76 -7.62
N LEU A 248 -25.60 8.07 -6.53
CA LEU A 248 -24.94 6.85 -6.08
C LEU A 248 -25.05 5.71 -7.12
N GLU A 249 -26.25 5.46 -7.65
CA GLU A 249 -26.51 4.44 -8.68
C GLU A 249 -25.70 4.71 -9.95
N SER A 250 -25.59 5.97 -10.39
CA SER A 250 -24.84 6.34 -11.60
C SER A 250 -23.33 6.09 -11.51
N HIS A 251 -22.81 5.89 -10.29
CA HIS A 251 -21.39 5.59 -10.02
C HIS A 251 -21.18 4.14 -9.56
N ASN A 252 -22.15 3.24 -9.80
CA ASN A 252 -22.11 1.85 -9.33
C ASN A 252 -21.83 1.74 -7.81
N THR A 253 -22.41 2.64 -7.03
CA THR A 253 -22.23 2.67 -5.57
C THR A 253 -23.49 2.24 -4.83
N SER A 254 -23.29 1.53 -3.72
CA SER A 254 -24.36 1.01 -2.85
C SER A 254 -23.89 0.99 -1.40
N TYR A 255 -24.76 0.55 -0.49
CA TYR A 255 -24.46 0.41 0.94
C TYR A 255 -24.89 -0.97 1.44
N LEU A 256 -24.08 -1.57 2.32
CA LEU A 256 -24.57 -2.62 3.21
C LEU A 256 -25.06 -1.97 4.50
N LEU A 257 -26.23 -2.35 4.97
CA LEU A 257 -26.88 -1.84 6.18
C LEU A 257 -26.77 -2.88 7.29
N ALA A 258 -26.45 -2.44 8.51
CA ALA A 258 -26.53 -3.24 9.72
C ALA A 258 -27.79 -2.90 10.49
N ARG A 259 -28.55 -3.93 10.88
CA ARG A 259 -29.73 -3.82 11.75
C ARG A 259 -29.59 -4.65 13.02
N LYS A 260 -30.19 -4.16 14.09
CA LYS A 260 -30.38 -4.89 15.35
C LYS A 260 -31.83 -4.74 15.78
N ASP A 261 -32.51 -5.86 16.00
CA ASP A 261 -33.94 -5.88 16.38
C ASP A 261 -34.81 -5.00 15.45
N GLY A 262 -34.59 -5.10 14.13
CA GLY A 262 -35.28 -4.32 13.10
C GLY A 262 -34.82 -2.85 12.94
N HIS A 263 -34.02 -2.32 13.86
CA HIS A 263 -33.55 -0.94 13.82
C HIS A 263 -32.25 -0.82 13.03
N LEU A 264 -32.17 0.14 12.11
CA LEU A 264 -30.93 0.48 11.43
C LEU A 264 -29.93 1.04 12.45
N VAL A 265 -28.69 0.56 12.43
CA VAL A 265 -27.62 0.98 13.37
C VAL A 265 -26.33 1.38 12.66
N GLY A 266 -26.17 1.05 11.39
CA GLY A 266 -25.05 1.53 10.60
C GLY A 266 -25.08 1.06 9.16
N ALA A 267 -24.10 1.50 8.38
CA ALA A 267 -23.90 1.11 7.00
C ALA A 267 -22.45 1.33 6.56
N VAL A 268 -22.02 0.57 5.56
CA VAL A 268 -20.76 0.77 4.82
C VAL A 268 -21.08 1.02 3.36
N GLY A 269 -20.63 2.15 2.83
CA GLY A 269 -20.76 2.55 1.44
C GLY A 269 -19.60 2.02 0.60
N TYR A 270 -19.92 1.41 -0.54
CA TYR A 270 -18.94 0.85 -1.46
C TYR A 270 -19.29 1.12 -2.93
N ALA A 271 -18.27 1.34 -3.75
CA ALA A 271 -18.36 1.31 -5.20
C ALA A 271 -17.93 -0.08 -5.68
N HIS A 272 -18.72 -0.71 -6.52
CA HIS A 272 -18.39 -2.00 -7.13
C HIS A 272 -18.17 -1.81 -8.62
N ASP A 273 -16.91 -1.89 -9.05
CA ASP A 273 -16.56 -1.85 -10.47
C ASP A 273 -16.23 -3.25 -10.98
N ALA A 274 -17.29 -3.96 -11.37
CA ALA A 274 -17.19 -5.31 -11.92
C ALA A 274 -16.69 -5.36 -13.37
N ARG A 275 -16.61 -4.23 -14.07
CA ARG A 275 -16.38 -4.19 -15.52
C ARG A 275 -14.95 -3.79 -15.89
N LEU A 276 -14.31 -2.95 -15.09
CA LEU A 276 -13.04 -2.33 -15.46
C LEU A 276 -11.86 -2.82 -14.63
N ASP A 277 -12.01 -2.84 -13.30
CA ASP A 277 -10.89 -3.05 -12.37
C ASP A 277 -11.07 -4.28 -11.46
N HIS A 278 -12.22 -4.97 -11.60
CA HIS A 278 -12.60 -6.08 -10.72
C HIS A 278 -12.33 -5.71 -9.25
N ALA A 279 -12.84 -4.55 -8.81
CA ALA A 279 -12.47 -3.96 -7.53
C ALA A 279 -13.70 -3.46 -6.76
N VAL A 280 -13.59 -3.48 -5.43
CA VAL A 280 -14.50 -2.78 -4.53
C VAL A 280 -13.75 -1.63 -3.87
N ARG A 281 -14.34 -0.43 -3.86
CA ARG A 281 -13.78 0.74 -3.16
C ARG A 281 -14.72 1.17 -2.05
N ILE A 282 -14.25 1.15 -0.81
CA ILE A 282 -15.02 1.63 0.35
C ILE A 282 -14.87 3.15 0.41
N PHE A 283 -15.98 3.88 0.38
CA PHE A 283 -15.92 5.35 0.30
C PHE A 283 -16.50 6.06 1.53
N GLU A 284 -17.32 5.37 2.34
CA GLU A 284 -17.95 5.95 3.52
C GLU A 284 -18.36 4.85 4.53
N LEU A 285 -18.33 5.19 5.82
CA LEU A 285 -18.86 4.36 6.89
C LEU A 285 -19.75 5.24 7.75
N VAL A 286 -20.96 4.79 8.06
CA VAL A 286 -21.95 5.59 8.78
C VAL A 286 -22.55 4.73 9.87
N CYS A 287 -22.42 5.09 11.15
CA CYS A 287 -22.93 4.25 12.24
C CYS A 287 -23.57 5.09 13.35
N ALA A 288 -24.50 4.51 14.09
CA ALA A 288 -25.04 5.09 15.33
C ALA A 288 -24.02 4.98 16.47
N ASP A 289 -23.30 3.86 16.53
CA ASP A 289 -22.23 3.58 17.49
C ASP A 289 -21.09 2.76 16.83
N GLU A 290 -20.13 2.26 17.61
CA GLU A 290 -18.96 1.55 17.07
C GLU A 290 -19.11 0.04 16.86
N HIS A 291 -20.16 -0.60 17.39
CA HIS A 291 -20.35 -2.05 17.32
C HIS A 291 -20.54 -2.60 15.89
N PRO A 292 -21.30 -1.96 14.98
CA PRO A 292 -21.54 -2.53 13.64
C PRO A 292 -20.33 -2.39 12.70
N VAL A 293 -19.31 -1.61 13.05
CA VAL A 293 -18.18 -1.27 12.17
C VAL A 293 -17.48 -2.52 11.63
N ARG A 294 -17.09 -3.45 12.51
CA ARG A 294 -16.29 -4.62 12.10
C ARG A 294 -17.11 -5.66 11.35
N VAL A 295 -18.39 -5.86 11.72
CA VAL A 295 -19.26 -6.83 11.04
C VAL A 295 -19.60 -6.37 9.62
N LEU A 296 -19.85 -5.06 9.42
CA LEU A 296 -20.07 -4.47 8.11
C LEU A 296 -18.87 -4.67 7.18
N LEU A 297 -17.66 -4.39 7.68
CA LEU A 297 -16.43 -4.61 6.91
C LEU A 297 -16.21 -6.11 6.61
N LYS A 298 -16.40 -7.01 7.59
CA LYS A 298 -16.28 -8.46 7.37
C LYS A 298 -17.25 -8.96 6.30
N GLU A 299 -18.51 -8.53 6.36
CA GLU A 299 -19.52 -8.94 5.38
C GLU A 299 -19.21 -8.39 3.99
N LEU A 300 -18.77 -7.13 3.88
CA LEU A 300 -18.31 -6.58 2.60
C LEU A 300 -17.15 -7.40 2.03
N MET A 301 -16.19 -7.82 2.88
CA MET A 301 -15.07 -8.67 2.44
C MET A 301 -15.54 -10.05 2.00
N ARG A 302 -16.53 -10.64 2.71
CA ARG A 302 -17.13 -11.93 2.34
C ARG A 302 -17.78 -11.85 0.97
N ARG A 303 -18.66 -10.87 0.73
CA ARG A 303 -19.31 -10.65 -0.58
C ARG A 303 -18.30 -10.38 -1.70
N SER A 304 -17.31 -9.52 -1.42
CA SER A 304 -16.22 -9.23 -2.36
C SER A 304 -15.51 -10.50 -2.82
N ARG A 305 -15.23 -11.43 -1.90
CA ARG A 305 -14.53 -12.69 -2.21
C ARG A 305 -15.44 -13.74 -2.84
N GLU A 306 -16.61 -13.98 -2.26
CA GLU A 306 -17.43 -15.17 -2.54
C GLU A 306 -18.45 -14.92 -3.64
N GLU A 307 -19.09 -13.75 -3.62
CA GLU A 307 -20.20 -13.40 -4.51
C GLU A 307 -19.71 -12.65 -5.75
N TRP A 308 -18.98 -11.56 -5.54
CA TRP A 308 -18.51 -10.68 -6.63
C TRP A 308 -17.17 -11.13 -7.22
N ARG A 309 -16.38 -11.87 -6.44
CA ARG A 309 -15.07 -12.42 -6.84
C ARG A 309 -14.15 -11.33 -7.43
N VAL A 310 -14.07 -10.21 -6.73
CA VAL A 310 -13.20 -9.10 -7.11
C VAL A 310 -11.74 -9.45 -6.82
N ASP A 311 -10.82 -8.84 -7.56
CA ASP A 311 -9.38 -9.04 -7.41
C ASP A 311 -8.87 -8.40 -6.12
N TYR A 312 -9.43 -7.24 -5.75
CA TYR A 312 -9.05 -6.53 -4.54
C TYR A 312 -10.13 -5.58 -4.02
N VAL A 313 -9.95 -5.16 -2.76
CA VAL A 313 -10.72 -4.09 -2.13
C VAL A 313 -9.76 -2.96 -1.73
N GLU A 314 -10.16 -1.72 -1.95
CA GLU A 314 -9.39 -0.51 -1.62
C GLU A 314 -10.18 0.42 -0.69
N VAL A 315 -9.46 1.12 0.18
CA VAL A 315 -10.04 2.12 1.09
C VAL A 315 -9.01 3.20 1.42
N ASP A 316 -9.45 4.45 1.46
CA ASP A 316 -8.67 5.57 1.99
C ASP A 316 -9.13 5.85 3.43
N VAL A 317 -8.20 5.71 4.38
CA VAL A 317 -8.47 5.76 5.82
C VAL A 317 -7.87 7.02 6.42
N ASN A 318 -8.57 7.64 7.36
CA ASN A 318 -8.04 8.77 8.12
C ASN A 318 -6.77 8.37 8.89
N ALA A 319 -5.67 9.10 8.67
CA ALA A 319 -4.41 8.85 9.36
C ALA A 319 -4.50 9.09 10.88
N HIS A 320 -5.52 9.81 11.37
CA HIS A 320 -5.82 10.00 12.79
C HIS A 320 -6.79 8.94 13.37
N ALA A 321 -7.16 7.91 12.60
CA ALA A 321 -8.03 6.81 13.04
C ALA A 321 -7.27 5.48 13.22
N PRO A 322 -6.38 5.35 14.23
CA PRO A 322 -5.54 4.16 14.41
C PRO A 322 -6.36 2.89 14.70
N ARG A 323 -7.54 3.01 15.33
CA ARG A 323 -8.45 1.88 15.56
C ARG A 323 -8.93 1.28 14.22
N MET A 324 -9.36 2.13 13.28
CA MET A 324 -9.78 1.71 11.95
C MET A 324 -8.61 1.10 11.16
N GLN A 325 -7.44 1.76 11.17
CA GLN A 325 -6.23 1.22 10.52
C GLN A 325 -5.90 -0.18 11.04
N LYS A 326 -5.93 -0.40 12.36
CA LYS A 326 -5.70 -1.71 13.00
C LYS A 326 -6.79 -2.72 12.66
N THR A 327 -8.07 -2.32 12.62
CA THR A 327 -9.16 -3.20 12.17
C THR A 327 -8.95 -3.67 10.74
N LEU A 328 -8.56 -2.78 9.84
CA LEU A 328 -8.29 -3.09 8.44
C LEU A 328 -7.08 -4.03 8.30
N LEU A 329 -5.99 -3.77 9.02
CA LEU A 329 -4.84 -4.68 9.10
C LEU A 329 -5.26 -6.08 9.57
N GLU A 330 -6.06 -6.20 10.63
CA GLU A 330 -6.53 -7.50 11.15
C GLU A 330 -7.41 -8.26 10.16
N ILE A 331 -8.21 -7.56 9.34
CA ILE A 331 -9.01 -8.19 8.28
C ILE A 331 -8.25 -8.26 6.95
N GLY A 332 -6.93 -8.06 6.95
CA GLY A 332 -6.06 -8.35 5.81
C GLY A 332 -5.94 -7.22 4.79
N PHE A 333 -6.11 -5.97 5.16
CA PHE A 333 -5.63 -4.87 4.33
C PHE A 333 -4.14 -4.62 4.60
N VAL A 334 -3.44 -4.07 3.61
CA VAL A 334 -2.08 -3.55 3.75
C VAL A 334 -2.02 -2.08 3.34
N PRO A 335 -1.18 -1.25 3.99
CA PRO A 335 -0.95 0.11 3.53
C PRO A 335 -0.12 0.11 2.25
N VAL A 336 -0.60 0.81 1.22
CA VAL A 336 0.01 0.88 -0.12
C VAL A 336 0.41 2.31 -0.51
N ALA A 337 -0.21 3.32 0.11
CA ALA A 337 0.21 4.71 -0.01
C ALA A 337 -0.11 5.51 1.26
N TYR A 338 0.62 6.60 1.47
CA TYR A 338 0.31 7.60 2.49
C TYR A 338 0.20 8.97 1.84
N LEU A 339 -0.96 9.63 1.95
CA LEU A 339 -1.28 10.84 1.21
C LEU A 339 -1.40 12.04 2.17
N PRO A 340 -0.40 12.93 2.24
CA PRO A 340 -0.46 14.09 3.12
C PRO A 340 -1.50 15.12 2.66
N ALA A 341 -2.29 15.64 3.61
CA ALA A 341 -3.31 16.66 3.40
C ALA A 341 -4.43 16.29 2.38
N ALA A 342 -4.63 15.01 2.10
CA ALA A 342 -5.45 14.52 1.00
C ALA A 342 -6.95 14.76 1.15
N VAL A 343 -7.47 15.05 2.34
CA VAL A 343 -8.92 15.25 2.53
C VAL A 343 -9.18 16.56 3.25
N PHE A 344 -9.92 17.46 2.62
CA PHE A 344 -10.41 18.66 3.30
C PHE A 344 -11.62 18.30 4.17
N HIS A 345 -11.52 18.56 5.47
CA HIS A 345 -12.59 18.29 6.43
C HIS A 345 -12.71 19.45 7.42
N HIS A 346 -13.91 20.05 7.48
CA HIS A 346 -14.18 21.29 8.21
C HIS A 346 -13.24 22.44 7.81
N VAL A 347 -12.16 22.65 8.55
CA VAL A 347 -11.23 23.77 8.37
C VAL A 347 -9.78 23.31 8.13
N GLU A 348 -9.54 22.00 8.10
CA GLU A 348 -8.21 21.42 8.00
C GLU A 348 -8.16 20.38 6.87
N ARG A 349 -6.94 19.95 6.52
CA ARG A 349 -6.66 18.88 5.59
C ARG A 349 -6.07 17.70 6.34
N LEU A 350 -6.78 16.58 6.31
CA LEU A 350 -6.39 15.34 6.96
C LEU A 350 -5.47 14.54 6.04
N ASP A 351 -4.46 13.92 6.63
CA ASP A 351 -3.68 12.88 5.97
C ASP A 351 -4.52 11.60 5.83
N THR A 352 -4.29 10.85 4.75
CA THR A 352 -4.93 9.55 4.55
C THR A 352 -3.91 8.43 4.31
N VAL A 353 -4.33 7.22 4.65
CA VAL A 353 -3.61 5.98 4.39
C VAL A 353 -4.44 5.19 3.39
N ARG A 354 -3.93 5.02 2.17
CA ARG A 354 -4.56 4.11 1.21
C ARG A 354 -4.18 2.69 1.56
N MET A 355 -5.19 1.85 1.71
CA MET A 355 -5.02 0.45 2.06
C MET A 355 -5.73 -0.45 1.05
N GLN A 356 -5.11 -1.59 0.73
CA GLN A 356 -5.66 -2.57 -0.19
C GLN A 356 -5.65 -3.98 0.41
N ARG A 357 -6.70 -4.75 0.11
CA ARG A 357 -6.79 -6.19 0.40
C ARG A 357 -6.96 -6.94 -0.92
N PHE A 358 -6.01 -7.82 -1.23
CA PHE A 358 -6.03 -8.64 -2.43
C PHE A 358 -6.66 -10.02 -2.20
N TYR A 359 -7.35 -10.53 -3.23
CA TYR A 359 -7.89 -11.89 -3.33
C TYR A 359 -7.25 -12.71 -4.46
N VAL A 360 -6.50 -12.06 -5.34
CA VAL A 360 -5.67 -12.69 -6.38
C VAL A 360 -4.18 -12.59 -6.02
N PRO A 361 -3.35 -13.53 -6.50
CA PRO A 361 -1.90 -13.41 -6.36
C PRO A 361 -1.40 -12.17 -7.11
N LEU A 362 -0.51 -11.41 -6.47
CA LEU A 362 0.17 -10.30 -7.14
C LEU A 362 1.17 -10.87 -8.13
N ARG A 363 1.09 -10.44 -9.39
CA ARG A 363 2.02 -10.89 -10.43
C ARG A 363 3.35 -10.17 -10.25
N GLU A 364 4.43 -10.92 -10.02
CA GLU A 364 5.79 -10.39 -10.16
C GLU A 364 6.00 -9.93 -11.60
N ARG A 365 6.43 -8.68 -11.78
CA ARG A 365 6.75 -8.08 -13.07
C ARG A 365 8.07 -7.34 -12.96
N ASP A 366 8.73 -7.14 -14.10
CA ASP A 366 9.87 -6.23 -14.17
C ASP A 366 9.41 -4.79 -13.94
N TYR A 367 9.51 -4.33 -12.68
CA TYR A 367 9.13 -2.98 -12.29
C TYR A 367 10.25 -2.00 -12.62
N CYS A 368 9.97 -1.10 -13.57
CA CYS A 368 10.86 -0.01 -13.93
C CYS A 368 10.60 1.20 -13.02
N LEU A 369 11.43 1.38 -11.99
CA LEU A 369 11.29 2.44 -10.99
C LEU A 369 12.49 3.39 -10.99
N ILE A 370 12.23 4.69 -10.84
CA ILE A 370 13.27 5.67 -10.52
C ILE A 370 13.76 5.51 -9.07
N ASP A 371 14.97 5.98 -8.78
CA ASP A 371 15.62 5.79 -7.48
C ASP A 371 14.81 6.38 -6.32
N GLU A 372 14.10 7.48 -6.54
CA GLU A 372 13.27 8.15 -5.54
C GLU A 372 12.05 7.30 -5.13
N ALA A 373 11.52 6.51 -6.06
CA ALA A 373 10.33 5.67 -5.87
C ALA A 373 10.65 4.30 -5.26
N LYS A 374 11.87 3.76 -5.47
CA LYS A 374 12.29 2.44 -4.99
C LYS A 374 12.05 2.24 -3.49
N PRO A 375 12.40 3.17 -2.57
CA PRO A 375 12.21 2.92 -1.14
C PRO A 375 10.75 2.78 -0.73
N VAL A 376 9.83 3.52 -1.38
CA VAL A 376 8.39 3.40 -1.12
C VAL A 376 7.88 2.05 -1.63
N PHE A 377 8.28 1.69 -2.86
CA PHE A 377 7.95 0.39 -3.45
C PHE A 377 8.42 -0.78 -2.57
N GLU A 378 9.69 -0.78 -2.15
CA GLU A 378 10.27 -1.83 -1.31
C GLU A 378 9.53 -1.99 0.02
N MET A 379 9.08 -0.89 0.64
CA MET A 379 8.27 -0.94 1.86
C MET A 379 6.91 -1.60 1.60
N VAL A 380 6.24 -1.26 0.51
CA VAL A 380 4.92 -1.84 0.17
C VAL A 380 5.05 -3.32 -0.16
N ILE A 381 6.03 -3.72 -0.98
CA ILE A 381 6.29 -5.13 -1.30
C ILE A 381 6.66 -5.93 -0.05
N ARG A 382 7.48 -5.38 0.84
CA ARG A 382 7.79 -6.02 2.11
C ARG A 382 6.53 -6.25 2.94
N ASN A 383 5.66 -5.25 3.09
CA ASN A 383 4.42 -5.37 3.83
C ASN A 383 3.47 -6.44 3.25
N LEU A 384 3.43 -6.55 1.92
CA LEU A 384 2.66 -7.58 1.22
C LEU A 384 3.19 -8.99 1.51
N ASN A 385 4.50 -9.17 1.44
CA ASN A 385 5.14 -10.45 1.71
C ASN A 385 4.96 -10.85 3.17
N THR A 386 5.23 -9.93 4.11
CA THR A 386 5.00 -10.15 5.55
C THR A 386 3.55 -10.56 5.85
N ARG A 387 2.55 -9.99 5.16
CA ARG A 387 1.13 -10.36 5.37
C ARG A 387 0.83 -11.81 5.02
N ALA A 388 1.38 -12.37 3.94
CA ALA A 388 1.11 -13.77 3.57
C ALA A 388 1.51 -14.73 4.71
N ILE A 389 2.53 -14.32 5.47
CA ILE A 389 3.22 -15.14 6.46
C ILE A 389 2.67 -14.86 7.87
N GLN A 390 2.27 -13.62 8.16
CA GLN A 390 1.85 -13.20 9.49
C GLN A 390 0.78 -14.12 10.12
N PRO A 391 -0.26 -14.60 9.41
CA PRO A 391 -1.23 -15.53 10.00
C PRO A 391 -0.63 -16.87 10.42
N GLN A 392 0.38 -17.36 9.69
CA GLN A 392 1.11 -18.59 10.02
C GLN A 392 2.09 -18.32 11.16
N LEU A 393 2.86 -17.23 11.09
CA LEU A 393 3.81 -16.83 12.13
C LEU A 393 3.13 -16.52 13.46
N VAL A 394 1.98 -15.85 13.48
CA VAL A 394 1.24 -15.59 14.74
C VAL A 394 0.80 -16.89 15.40
N LYS A 395 0.50 -17.94 14.62
CA LYS A 395 0.19 -19.27 15.16
C LYS A 395 1.44 -20.02 15.61
N LEU A 396 2.53 -19.92 14.85
CA LEU A 396 3.74 -20.69 15.09
C LEU A 396 4.67 -20.06 16.14
N LEU A 397 4.83 -18.72 16.18
CA LEU A 397 5.73 -18.00 17.08
C LEU A 397 5.57 -18.40 18.55
N PRO A 398 4.35 -18.50 19.13
CA PRO A 398 4.19 -18.97 20.51
C PRO A 398 4.75 -20.37 20.77
N SER A 399 4.77 -21.22 19.73
CA SER A 399 5.29 -22.59 19.78
C SER A 399 6.77 -22.70 19.43
N THR A 400 7.37 -21.65 18.85
CA THR A 400 8.82 -21.61 18.64
C THR A 400 9.54 -21.21 19.92
N ARG A 401 10.84 -21.50 19.99
CA ARG A 401 11.64 -21.10 21.16
C ARG A 401 11.69 -19.59 21.32
N LEU A 402 11.66 -18.83 20.23
CA LEU A 402 11.77 -17.37 20.27
C LEU A 402 10.54 -16.71 20.89
N GLY A 403 9.33 -17.15 20.52
CA GLY A 403 8.08 -16.49 20.91
C GLY A 403 7.44 -17.03 22.18
N HIS A 404 8.05 -18.01 22.84
CA HIS A 404 7.51 -18.63 24.04
C HIS A 404 7.29 -17.61 25.18
N GLY A 405 6.07 -17.52 25.70
CA GLY A 405 5.68 -16.61 26.78
C GLY A 405 5.34 -15.19 26.35
N LEU A 406 5.33 -14.89 25.04
CA LEU A 406 4.77 -13.64 24.51
C LEU A 406 3.24 -13.70 24.50
N ASN A 407 2.59 -12.57 24.80
CA ASN A 407 1.14 -12.45 24.65
C ASN A 407 0.74 -12.21 23.17
N ARG A 408 -0.57 -12.21 22.88
CA ARG A 408 -1.09 -12.05 21.50
C ARG A 408 -0.67 -10.74 20.83
N GLU A 409 -0.64 -9.63 21.57
CA GLU A 409 -0.22 -8.33 21.03
C GLU A 409 1.28 -8.35 20.72
N GLN A 410 2.10 -8.87 21.63
CA GLN A 410 3.54 -8.96 21.46
C GLN A 410 3.92 -9.88 20.29
N VAL A 411 3.23 -11.03 20.15
CA VAL A 411 3.37 -11.92 19.00
C VAL A 411 2.97 -11.21 17.70
N SER A 412 1.84 -10.51 17.70
CA SER A 412 1.41 -9.73 16.54
C SER A 412 2.48 -8.69 16.17
N ARG A 413 2.98 -7.94 17.14
CA ARG A 413 4.03 -6.92 16.93
C ARG A 413 5.32 -7.52 16.38
N LEU A 414 5.84 -8.56 17.02
CA LEU A 414 7.08 -9.23 16.61
C LEU A 414 6.95 -9.84 15.20
N SER A 415 5.80 -10.47 14.90
CA SER A 415 5.56 -11.10 13.60
C SER A 415 5.62 -10.13 12.41
N THR A 416 5.38 -8.83 12.63
CA THR A 416 5.45 -7.81 11.56
C THR A 416 6.86 -7.55 11.04
N LEU A 417 7.89 -8.01 11.74
CA LEU A 417 9.28 -7.81 11.32
C LEU A 417 9.81 -8.90 10.39
N PHE A 418 9.11 -10.04 10.33
CA PHE A 418 9.60 -11.21 9.64
C PHE A 418 9.14 -11.23 8.17
N GLU A 419 10.04 -11.69 7.30
CA GLU A 419 9.77 -12.09 5.92
C GLU A 419 10.02 -13.61 5.77
N THR A 420 9.46 -14.26 4.75
CA THR A 420 9.70 -15.67 4.49
C THR A 420 10.74 -15.78 3.41
N VAL A 421 11.69 -16.67 3.64
CA VAL A 421 12.74 -17.03 2.70
C VAL A 421 12.72 -18.53 2.54
N SER A 422 12.80 -18.99 1.30
CA SER A 422 12.89 -20.41 0.98
C SER A 422 14.29 -20.73 0.47
N PHE A 423 14.80 -21.89 0.87
CA PHE A 423 16.10 -22.40 0.46
C PHE A 423 15.91 -23.77 -0.18
N ALA A 424 16.55 -23.98 -1.33
CA ALA A 424 16.62 -25.28 -1.98
C ALA A 424 17.54 -26.23 -1.20
N ASP A 425 17.44 -27.53 -1.48
CA ASP A 425 18.36 -28.51 -0.92
C ASP A 425 19.82 -28.12 -1.22
N THR A 426 20.70 -28.27 -0.22
CA THR A 426 22.12 -27.87 -0.23
C THR A 426 22.41 -26.37 -0.37
N GLU A 427 21.39 -25.51 -0.39
CA GLU A 427 21.59 -24.06 -0.42
C GLU A 427 22.12 -23.53 0.93
N THR A 428 23.03 -22.56 0.87
CA THR A 428 23.59 -21.95 2.08
C THR A 428 22.62 -20.93 2.65
N ILE A 429 22.10 -21.21 3.86
CA ILE A 429 21.22 -20.31 4.60
C ILE A 429 22.04 -19.19 5.25
N VAL A 430 23.19 -19.58 5.82
CA VAL A 430 24.06 -18.68 6.57
C VAL A 430 25.51 -19.11 6.34
N LYS A 431 26.44 -18.17 6.13
CA LYS A 431 27.84 -18.51 5.86
C LYS A 431 28.80 -17.91 6.90
N THR A 432 29.76 -18.72 7.33
CA THR A 432 30.82 -18.26 8.24
C THR A 432 31.54 -17.03 7.69
N GLY A 433 31.75 -16.02 8.53
CA GLY A 433 32.45 -14.79 8.17
C GLY A 433 31.60 -13.76 7.42
N GLU A 434 30.41 -14.14 6.95
CA GLU A 434 29.48 -13.18 6.37
C GLU A 434 28.85 -12.30 7.44
N ARG A 435 28.61 -11.05 7.04
CA ARG A 435 27.93 -10.03 7.84
C ARG A 435 26.46 -9.90 7.45
N ASP A 436 25.85 -10.96 6.91
CA ASP A 436 24.40 -10.96 6.72
C ASP A 436 23.73 -10.89 8.09
N ALA A 437 23.23 -9.71 8.46
CA ALA A 437 22.75 -9.45 9.80
C ALA A 437 21.29 -9.89 9.93
N ARG A 438 21.04 -11.19 9.75
CA ARG A 438 19.70 -11.79 9.80
C ARG A 438 19.61 -12.91 10.84
N LEU A 439 18.47 -12.94 11.52
CA LEU A 439 18.03 -14.03 12.38
C LEU A 439 16.97 -14.82 11.61
N TYR A 440 17.08 -16.14 11.60
CA TYR A 440 16.15 -17.04 10.92
C TYR A 440 15.44 -17.94 11.93
N ILE A 441 14.15 -18.22 11.71
CA ILE A 441 13.36 -19.26 12.38
C ILE A 441 12.97 -20.27 11.31
N LEU A 442 13.37 -21.54 11.44
CA LEU A 442 12.94 -22.58 10.49
C LEU A 442 11.45 -22.86 10.69
N LEU A 443 10.65 -22.60 9.67
CA LEU A 443 9.21 -22.88 9.64
C LEU A 443 8.93 -24.31 9.18
N SER A 444 9.77 -24.85 8.29
CA SER A 444 9.77 -26.24 7.84
C SER A 444 11.19 -26.65 7.37
N GLY A 445 11.45 -27.96 7.31
CA GLY A 445 12.76 -28.51 6.91
C GLY A 445 13.81 -28.56 8.03
N ALA A 446 15.05 -28.82 7.65
CA ALA A 446 16.21 -28.90 8.54
C ALA A 446 17.46 -28.30 7.88
N ALA A 447 18.46 -27.95 8.69
CA ALA A 447 19.74 -27.46 8.22
C ALA A 447 20.88 -28.10 9.00
N ARG A 448 21.99 -28.40 8.31
CA ARG A 448 23.24 -28.89 8.91
C ARG A 448 24.18 -27.72 9.16
N VAL A 449 24.85 -27.73 10.31
CA VAL A 449 25.71 -26.64 10.78
C VAL A 449 27.16 -27.09 10.78
N PHE A 450 28.02 -26.29 10.14
CA PHE A 450 29.45 -26.54 9.98
C PHE A 450 30.26 -25.42 10.63
N ALA A 451 31.27 -25.76 11.42
CA ALA A 451 32.16 -24.78 12.06
C ALA A 451 33.61 -25.29 12.12
N GLY A 452 34.55 -24.40 12.43
CA GLY A 452 35.98 -24.73 12.53
C GLY A 452 36.76 -24.57 11.22
N SER A 453 38.06 -24.89 11.30
CA SER A 453 38.97 -24.97 10.15
C SER A 453 39.87 -26.20 10.34
N PRO A 454 39.68 -27.30 9.58
CA PRO A 454 38.71 -27.49 8.50
C PRO A 454 37.24 -27.42 8.97
N GLN A 455 36.30 -27.15 8.06
CA GLN A 455 34.88 -27.12 8.41
C GLN A 455 34.38 -28.53 8.71
N GLU A 456 33.93 -28.75 9.95
CA GLU A 456 33.30 -30.00 10.38
C GLU A 456 31.83 -29.77 10.74
N GLU A 457 31.01 -30.79 10.54
CA GLU A 457 29.62 -30.79 11.01
C GLU A 457 29.60 -30.83 12.54
N VAL A 458 28.96 -29.83 13.15
CA VAL A 458 28.87 -29.64 14.60
C VAL A 458 27.45 -29.81 15.13
N GLY A 459 26.48 -30.08 14.25
CA GLY A 459 25.10 -30.38 14.59
C GLY A 459 24.12 -29.98 13.50
N SER A 460 22.84 -30.06 13.81
CA SER A 460 21.74 -29.67 12.94
C SER A 460 20.73 -28.77 13.65
N VAL A 461 19.91 -28.08 12.86
CA VAL A 461 18.83 -27.20 13.29
C VAL A 461 17.56 -27.66 12.60
N SER A 462 16.48 -27.83 13.35
CA SER A 462 15.19 -28.33 12.84
C SER A 462 14.09 -27.27 12.94
N GLN A 463 12.90 -27.61 12.43
CA GLN A 463 11.70 -26.79 12.55
C GLN A 463 11.49 -26.21 13.97
N GLY A 464 11.20 -24.91 14.04
CA GLY A 464 10.97 -24.15 15.27
C GLY A 464 12.25 -23.68 15.98
N GLU A 465 13.43 -24.11 15.51
CA GLU A 465 14.72 -23.62 15.98
C GLU A 465 15.24 -22.44 15.14
N LEU A 466 16.26 -21.79 15.68
CA LEU A 466 16.77 -20.50 15.20
C LEU A 466 18.14 -20.67 14.50
N LEU A 467 18.50 -19.73 13.63
CA LEU A 467 19.86 -19.52 13.13
C LEU A 467 20.21 -18.04 13.22
N GLY A 468 21.48 -17.73 13.50
CA GLY A 468 21.99 -16.35 13.57
C GLY A 468 22.00 -15.71 14.96
N GLU A 469 21.58 -16.43 16.00
CA GLU A 469 21.45 -15.89 17.37
C GLU A 469 22.78 -15.39 17.93
N VAL A 470 23.88 -16.10 17.67
CA VAL A 470 25.22 -15.71 18.13
C VAL A 470 25.65 -14.39 17.48
N SER A 471 25.41 -14.24 16.17
CA SER A 471 25.69 -13.03 15.41
C SER A 471 24.89 -11.84 15.94
N LEU A 472 23.59 -12.05 16.24
CA LEU A 472 22.72 -11.05 16.84
C LEU A 472 23.22 -10.59 18.22
N LEU A 473 23.50 -11.53 19.13
CA LEU A 473 23.85 -11.21 20.52
C LEU A 473 25.26 -10.63 20.66
N ARG A 474 26.23 -11.18 19.92
CA ARG A 474 27.64 -10.76 20.03
C ARG A 474 28.01 -9.61 19.10
N LYS A 475 27.13 -9.25 18.15
CA LYS A 475 27.42 -8.29 17.07
C LYS A 475 28.67 -8.66 16.26
N THR A 476 28.88 -9.96 16.05
CA THR A 476 29.99 -10.53 15.27
C THR A 476 29.49 -11.11 13.95
N PRO A 477 30.35 -11.30 12.92
CA PRO A 477 30.00 -12.14 11.78
C PRO A 477 29.53 -13.54 12.22
N HIS A 478 28.85 -14.26 11.32
CA HIS A 478 28.46 -15.64 11.60
C HIS A 478 29.68 -16.52 11.88
N THR A 479 29.60 -17.31 12.94
CA THR A 479 30.68 -18.17 13.43
C THR A 479 30.62 -19.59 12.87
N ALA A 480 29.56 -19.91 12.13
CA ALA A 480 29.30 -21.20 11.52
C ALA A 480 28.55 -21.02 10.19
N THR A 481 28.68 -21.99 9.30
CA THR A 481 27.92 -22.09 8.06
C THR A 481 26.74 -23.03 8.30
N ALA A 482 25.54 -22.65 7.88
CA ALA A 482 24.35 -23.50 7.90
C ALA A 482 23.90 -23.76 6.46
N ILE A 483 23.73 -25.03 6.11
CA ILE A 483 23.34 -25.49 4.78
C ILE A 483 22.01 -26.24 4.92
N ALA A 484 21.06 -25.95 4.03
CA ALA A 484 19.77 -26.63 3.99
C ALA A 484 19.95 -28.14 3.74
N ASP A 485 19.17 -28.95 4.47
CA ASP A 485 19.10 -30.40 4.36
C ASP A 485 17.71 -30.77 3.85
N GLY A 486 17.55 -30.77 2.52
CA GLY A 486 16.26 -30.70 1.84
C GLY A 486 15.69 -29.27 1.71
N PRO A 487 14.50 -29.10 1.11
CA PRO A 487 13.83 -27.80 1.03
C PRO A 487 13.52 -27.23 2.42
N VAL A 488 13.91 -25.98 2.65
CA VAL A 488 13.69 -25.26 3.92
C VAL A 488 12.87 -24.00 3.67
N GLU A 489 11.86 -23.79 4.51
CA GLU A 489 11.16 -22.51 4.61
C GLU A 489 11.50 -21.87 5.96
N ALA A 490 11.89 -20.60 5.96
CA ALA A 490 12.30 -19.89 7.16
C ALA A 490 11.67 -18.49 7.24
N ALA A 491 11.38 -18.04 8.45
CA ALA A 491 11.09 -16.64 8.73
C ALA A 491 12.38 -15.91 9.07
N ALA A 492 12.74 -14.88 8.30
CA ALA A 492 13.93 -14.07 8.48
C ALA A 492 13.60 -12.67 9.02
N VAL A 493 14.44 -12.14 9.90
CA VAL A 493 14.37 -10.75 10.36
C VAL A 493 15.76 -10.13 10.40
N HIS A 494 15.88 -8.90 9.91
CA HIS A 494 17.12 -8.14 10.02
C HIS A 494 17.41 -7.73 11.48
N HIS A 495 18.65 -7.90 11.92
CA HIS A 495 19.10 -7.51 13.27
C HIS A 495 18.81 -6.04 13.57
N LYS A 496 18.93 -5.15 12.58
CA LYS A 496 18.62 -3.73 12.74
C LYS A 496 17.15 -3.48 13.08
N ASP A 497 16.25 -4.18 12.39
CA ASP A 497 14.81 -4.01 12.59
C ASP A 497 14.35 -4.67 13.89
N LEU A 498 14.92 -5.83 14.23
CA LEU A 498 14.71 -6.46 15.54
C LEU A 498 15.21 -5.57 16.67
N ASN A 499 16.46 -5.10 16.63
CA ASN A 499 17.02 -4.23 17.67
C ASN A 499 16.21 -2.95 17.86
N ARG A 500 15.73 -2.33 16.76
CA ARG A 500 14.85 -1.16 16.86
C ARG A 500 13.56 -1.47 17.61
N LEU A 501 12.95 -2.64 17.39
CA LEU A 501 11.78 -3.05 18.15
C LEU A 501 12.12 -3.27 19.62
N LEU A 502 13.24 -3.94 19.94
CA LEU A 502 13.63 -4.21 21.33
C LEU A 502 13.95 -2.92 22.11
N GLU A 503 14.48 -1.90 21.44
CA GLU A 503 14.67 -0.56 21.99
C GLU A 503 13.33 0.15 22.29
N GLN A 504 12.32 -0.04 21.43
CA GLN A 504 10.99 0.55 21.59
C GLN A 504 10.10 -0.22 22.57
N ARG A 505 10.32 -1.54 22.69
CA ARG A 505 9.47 -2.49 23.42
C ARG A 505 10.32 -3.41 24.27
N SER A 506 10.77 -2.88 25.40
CA SER A 506 11.56 -3.62 26.39
C SER A 506 10.81 -4.80 27.00
N ASP A 507 9.48 -4.74 27.05
CA ASP A 507 8.60 -5.84 27.45
C ASP A 507 8.74 -7.07 26.52
N ILE A 508 8.83 -6.84 25.21
CA ILE A 508 9.16 -7.89 24.23
C ILE A 508 10.63 -8.31 24.38
N GLY A 509 11.53 -7.33 24.53
CA GLY A 509 12.97 -7.53 24.64
C GLY A 509 13.38 -8.50 25.74
N VAL A 510 12.85 -8.33 26.95
CA VAL A 510 13.17 -9.19 28.10
C VAL A 510 12.80 -10.66 27.82
N VAL A 511 11.61 -10.90 27.26
CA VAL A 511 11.17 -12.26 26.92
C VAL A 511 12.06 -12.85 25.83
N LEU A 512 12.36 -12.07 24.79
CA LEU A 512 13.15 -12.50 23.65
C LEU A 512 14.58 -12.88 24.04
N PHE A 513 15.27 -12.03 24.83
CA PHE A 513 16.64 -12.29 25.28
C PHE A 513 16.72 -13.50 26.19
N ARG A 514 15.76 -13.69 27.11
CA ARG A 514 15.65 -14.90 27.91
C ARG A 514 15.55 -16.14 27.01
N ASN A 515 14.65 -16.09 26.03
CA ASN A 515 14.40 -17.20 25.12
C ASN A 515 15.62 -17.52 24.24
N LEU A 516 16.33 -16.50 23.74
CA LEU A 516 17.59 -16.66 23.00
C LEU A 516 18.69 -17.29 23.88
N ALA A 517 18.84 -16.84 25.13
CA ALA A 517 19.80 -17.39 26.06
C ALA A 517 19.53 -18.88 26.36
N THR A 518 18.27 -19.23 26.64
CA THR A 518 17.86 -20.63 26.83
C THR A 518 18.10 -21.46 25.55
N GLY A 519 17.77 -20.92 24.38
CA GLY A 519 18.00 -21.59 23.10
C GLY A 519 19.46 -21.92 22.84
N LEU A 520 20.35 -20.96 23.08
CA LEU A 520 21.80 -21.15 22.96
C LEU A 520 22.36 -22.14 23.99
N SER A 521 21.90 -22.06 25.25
CA SER A 521 22.31 -23.02 26.30
C SER A 521 21.99 -24.46 25.91
N ASN A 522 20.81 -24.68 25.31
CA ASN A 522 20.39 -26.01 24.84
C ASN A 522 21.23 -26.49 23.66
N LYS A 523 21.56 -25.60 22.71
CA LYS A 523 22.44 -25.92 21.58
C LYS A 523 23.84 -26.28 22.06
N LEU A 524 24.41 -25.50 22.97
CA LEU A 524 25.71 -25.77 23.57
C LEU A 524 25.73 -27.15 24.23
N SER A 525 24.72 -27.48 25.03
CA SER A 525 24.62 -28.79 25.70
C SER A 525 24.55 -29.96 24.70
N ARG A 526 23.88 -29.78 23.55
CA ARG A 526 23.82 -30.78 22.48
C ARG A 526 25.15 -30.92 21.73
N THR A 527 25.80 -29.79 21.44
CA THR A 527 27.12 -29.79 20.80
C THR A 527 28.16 -30.44 21.71
N ASP A 528 28.16 -30.13 23.01
CA ASP A 528 29.04 -30.78 23.98
C ASP A 528 28.81 -32.30 23.99
N ALA A 529 27.55 -32.76 24.00
CA ALA A 529 27.23 -34.18 23.92
C ALA A 529 27.69 -34.82 22.60
N PHE A 530 27.48 -34.14 21.46
CA PHE A 530 27.91 -34.60 20.14
C PHE A 530 29.43 -34.73 20.04
N LEU A 531 30.17 -33.74 20.55
CA LEU A 531 31.64 -33.74 20.56
C LEU A 531 32.20 -34.74 21.57
N SER A 532 31.51 -35.00 22.68
CA SER A 532 31.92 -35.99 23.69
C SER A 532 31.86 -37.44 23.19
N ILE A 533 31.15 -37.71 22.09
CA ILE A 533 31.01 -39.05 21.49
C ILE A 533 32.12 -39.34 20.47
N LYS A 534 32.80 -38.32 19.93
CA LYS A 534 33.97 -38.52 19.07
C LYS A 534 35.18 -38.90 19.93
N PRO A 535 35.79 -40.09 19.75
CA PRO A 535 37.05 -40.43 20.42
C PRO A 535 38.11 -39.39 20.05
N TRP A 536 38.94 -39.01 21.01
CA TRP A 536 40.17 -38.27 20.74
C TRP A 536 41.11 -39.21 19.98
N GLU A 537 41.13 -39.14 18.64
CA GLU A 537 42.15 -39.79 17.80
C GLU A 537 43.33 -38.86 17.55
#